data_AF-A0A9P9F3R4-F1
#
_entry.id   AF-A0A9P9F3R4-F1
#
_cell.length_a   1.000
_cell.length_b   1.000
_cell.length_c   1.000
_cell.angle_alpha   90.00
_cell.angle_beta   90.00
_cell.angle_gamma   90.00
#
_symmetry.space_group_name_H-M   'P 1'
#
loop_
_entity.id
_entity.type
_entity.pdbx_description
1 polymer ?
#
loop_
_entity_poly.entity_id
_entity_poly.type
_entity_poly.pdbx_seq_one_letter_code
_entity_poly.pdbx_strand_id
1 'polypeptide(L)'
;MTRHVFNVEELSLDDDGFRLAADDSSSDTGNDEFDPGNDYDNADGDNCPRGRDNRINIEKFRSYFRHLIVEAERNRYSGDTRAHMADAIKIFTAQPGRGGKTRAGAAKTSLQTFTIRIAPQYGLNLTGLVRAVDQNSHQFTFVNFFSHESPVLDAIKSLSCQCIKVDLLTSYLNGGQHPSISRLTIDMRSLRFSQLAARQKTSGDGHGIRQDLWRNDRQILSQRVEGVKRITAALLNLEKHVLDACKRHIDNDIIQRCRDELDDDLESMGWEPQDDDSFGDDTFEETRLGFDNAE
;
A
#
# COMPACT_ATOMS: atom_id res chain seq x y z
N MET A 1 -29.80 0.90 -10.31
CA MET A 1 -28.37 1.19 -10.02
C MET A 1 -28.24 1.51 -8.54
N THR A 2 -28.08 0.49 -7.72
CA THR A 2 -28.04 0.61 -6.26
C THR A 2 -26.58 0.86 -5.86
N ARG A 3 -26.25 2.11 -5.51
CA ARG A 3 -24.98 2.41 -4.84
C ARG A 3 -25.06 1.84 -3.43
N HIS A 4 -24.59 0.62 -3.24
CA HIS A 4 -24.36 0.07 -1.91
C HIS A 4 -23.07 0.70 -1.37
N VAL A 5 -23.24 1.80 -0.63
CA VAL A 5 -22.23 2.29 0.30
C VAL A 5 -22.21 1.28 1.44
N PHE A 6 -21.14 0.49 1.55
CA PHE A 6 -20.96 -0.43 2.66
C PHE A 6 -20.49 0.36 3.87
N ASN A 7 -21.35 0.45 4.88
CA ASN A 7 -20.99 0.81 6.24
C ASN A 7 -20.10 -0.30 6.81
N VAL A 8 -18.80 -0.03 6.90
CA VAL A 8 -18.01 -0.58 8.00
C VAL A 8 -18.43 0.27 9.20
N GLU A 9 -19.39 -0.25 9.97
CA GLU A 9 -19.98 0.30 11.20
C GLU A 9 -19.50 1.70 11.66
N GLU A 10 -20.39 2.67 11.50
CA GLU A 10 -20.76 3.69 12.48
C GLU A 10 -19.62 4.28 13.37
N LEU A 11 -18.93 5.28 12.82
CA LEU A 11 -18.51 6.47 13.58
C LEU A 11 -18.71 7.70 12.70
N SER A 12 -19.96 8.03 12.42
CA SER A 12 -20.32 9.43 12.18
C SER A 12 -20.44 10.09 13.55
N LEU A 13 -19.38 10.78 13.97
CA LEU A 13 -19.52 11.84 14.97
C LEU A 13 -20.19 13.01 14.25
N ASP A 14 -21.34 13.43 14.76
CA ASP A 14 -22.04 14.64 14.32
C ASP A 14 -21.08 15.84 14.35
N ASP A 15 -20.80 16.38 13.17
CA ASP A 15 -19.94 17.55 12.95
C ASP A 15 -20.83 18.80 13.01
N ASP A 16 -21.13 19.24 14.23
CA ASP A 16 -21.83 20.50 14.49
C ASP A 16 -20.97 21.70 14.08
N GLY A 17 -21.13 22.09 12.81
CA GLY A 17 -21.23 23.46 12.34
C GLY A 17 -20.41 24.55 13.05
N PHE A 18 -19.10 24.61 12.79
CA PHE A 18 -18.32 25.81 13.04
C PHE A 18 -18.27 26.69 11.78
N ARG A 19 -19.26 27.58 11.62
CA ARG A 19 -19.26 28.65 10.62
C ARG A 19 -18.17 29.67 10.97
N LEU A 20 -17.08 29.68 10.20
CA LEU A 20 -16.09 30.76 10.24
C LEU A 20 -16.69 32.01 9.58
N ALA A 21 -16.86 33.07 10.36
CA ALA A 21 -17.03 34.41 9.82
C ALA A 21 -15.73 34.81 9.11
N ALA A 22 -15.79 34.94 7.79
CA ALA A 22 -14.77 35.63 7.02
C ALA A 22 -15.01 37.13 7.22
N ASP A 23 -14.10 37.78 7.93
CA ASP A 23 -14.01 39.23 8.00
C ASP A 23 -13.08 39.69 6.88
N ASP A 24 -13.66 40.45 5.95
CA ASP A 24 -12.98 41.12 4.85
C ASP A 24 -12.14 42.26 5.42
N SER A 25 -10.82 42.23 5.20
CA SER A 25 -10.01 43.44 5.34
C SER A 25 -9.04 43.55 4.18
N SER A 26 -9.44 44.39 3.23
CA SER A 26 -8.68 44.85 2.07
C SER A 26 -7.85 46.09 2.42
N SER A 27 -6.54 45.99 2.22
CA SER A 27 -5.61 47.09 1.96
C SER A 27 -4.30 46.42 1.47
N ASP A 28 -3.42 46.99 0.66
CA ASP A 28 -3.20 48.34 0.20
C ASP A 28 -2.31 48.26 -1.06
N THR A 29 -2.40 49.30 -1.85
CA THR A 29 -1.68 49.63 -3.08
C THR A 29 -0.14 49.60 -2.97
N GLY A 30 0.51 49.07 -4.00
CA GLY A 30 1.94 49.17 -4.23
C GLY A 30 2.24 49.12 -5.73
N ASN A 31 2.52 50.28 -6.30
CA ASN A 31 3.00 50.46 -7.66
C ASN A 31 4.42 49.87 -7.77
N ASP A 32 4.58 48.79 -8.55
CA ASP A 32 5.91 48.38 -9.02
C ASP A 32 6.04 48.78 -10.49
N GLU A 33 6.88 49.80 -10.65
CA GLU A 33 7.36 50.42 -11.87
C GLU A 33 8.01 49.37 -12.76
N PHE A 34 7.40 49.13 -13.92
CA PHE A 34 7.89 48.21 -14.94
C PHE A 34 9.09 48.85 -15.64
N ASP A 35 10.31 48.39 -15.32
CA ASP A 35 11.56 48.76 -15.99
C ASP A 35 11.90 47.71 -17.08
N PRO A 36 11.59 47.96 -18.37
CA PRO A 36 11.89 47.04 -19.45
C PRO A 36 13.29 47.34 -19.98
N GLY A 37 14.31 46.99 -19.23
CA GLY A 37 15.68 47.36 -19.57
C GLY A 37 16.74 46.50 -18.91
N ASN A 38 16.84 45.21 -19.27
CA ASN A 38 18.16 44.59 -19.24
C ASN A 38 18.32 43.46 -20.25
N ASP A 39 18.88 43.84 -21.39
CA ASP A 39 19.61 42.98 -22.32
C ASP A 39 20.74 42.27 -21.58
N TYR A 40 20.58 40.98 -21.31
CA TYR A 40 21.71 40.08 -21.09
C TYR A 40 21.82 39.11 -22.25
N ASP A 41 22.24 39.65 -23.39
CA ASP A 41 22.99 38.92 -24.40
C ASP A 41 24.36 38.53 -23.81
N ASN A 42 24.40 37.48 -23.00
CA ASN A 42 25.62 36.71 -22.78
C ASN A 42 25.52 35.44 -23.62
N ALA A 43 25.84 35.62 -24.90
CA ALA A 43 26.22 34.55 -25.80
C ALA A 43 27.62 34.07 -25.41
N ASP A 44 27.71 33.15 -24.45
CA ASP A 44 28.89 32.33 -24.25
C ASP A 44 28.50 30.98 -23.62
N GLY A 45 28.83 29.92 -24.35
CA GLY A 45 28.86 28.56 -23.79
C GLY A 45 27.61 27.74 -24.05
N ASP A 46 27.63 27.08 -25.20
CA ASP A 46 26.92 25.84 -25.52
C ASP A 46 27.10 24.77 -24.43
N ASN A 47 26.37 24.95 -23.33
CA ASN A 47 26.22 23.96 -22.26
C ASN A 47 24.71 23.75 -22.03
N CYS A 48 23.98 23.51 -23.11
CA CYS A 48 22.69 22.83 -23.01
C CYS A 48 22.98 21.51 -22.28
N PRO A 49 22.46 21.27 -21.07
CA PRO A 49 22.69 20.01 -20.37
C PRO A 49 22.05 18.90 -21.21
N ARG A 50 22.87 18.25 -22.04
CA ARG A 50 22.48 17.10 -22.84
C ARG A 50 22.09 16.02 -21.85
N GLY A 51 20.79 15.72 -21.79
CA GLY A 51 20.21 14.77 -20.86
C GLY A 51 19.70 15.44 -19.58
N ARG A 52 18.70 16.34 -19.69
CA ARG A 52 17.84 16.62 -18.55
C ARG A 52 17.18 15.31 -18.16
N ASP A 53 17.62 14.74 -17.05
CA ASP A 53 17.01 13.55 -16.48
C ASP A 53 15.54 13.90 -16.24
N ASN A 54 14.62 13.33 -17.04
CA ASN A 54 13.18 13.60 -16.98
C ASN A 54 12.53 13.05 -15.70
N ARG A 55 13.33 12.84 -14.65
CA ARG A 55 12.92 12.32 -13.35
C ARG A 55 12.47 13.48 -12.49
N ILE A 56 11.29 13.33 -11.91
CA ILE A 56 10.78 14.27 -10.92
C ILE A 56 11.67 14.14 -9.68
N ASN A 57 12.24 15.26 -9.23
CA ASN A 57 12.94 15.31 -7.94
C ASN A 57 11.90 15.22 -6.81
N ILE A 58 11.63 14.00 -6.34
CA ILE A 58 10.59 13.73 -5.33
C ILE A 58 10.87 14.52 -4.05
N GLU A 59 12.13 14.68 -3.63
CA GLU A 59 12.46 15.44 -2.42
C GLU A 59 12.13 16.92 -2.56
N LYS A 60 12.38 17.52 -3.73
CA LYS A 60 12.01 18.92 -4.01
C LYS A 60 10.49 19.10 -4.02
N PHE A 61 9.75 18.14 -4.57
CA PHE A 61 8.30 18.25 -4.74
C PHE A 61 7.48 17.54 -3.66
N ARG A 62 8.13 17.07 -2.60
CA ARG A 62 7.57 16.17 -1.60
C ARG A 62 6.29 16.69 -0.92
N SER A 63 6.22 18.01 -0.68
CA SER A 63 5.08 18.69 -0.08
C SER A 63 3.85 18.83 -1.00
N TYR A 64 4.03 18.73 -2.32
CA TYR A 64 2.95 18.87 -3.29
C TYR A 64 2.16 17.58 -3.49
N PHE A 65 2.73 16.42 -3.14
CA PHE A 65 2.03 15.15 -3.22
C PHE A 65 0.93 15.05 -2.14
N ARG A 66 -0.32 15.16 -2.59
CA ARG A 66 -1.53 14.99 -1.75
C ARG A 66 -2.19 13.64 -1.96
N HIS A 67 -2.14 13.13 -3.17
CA HIS A 67 -2.76 11.87 -3.54
C HIS A 67 -1.73 11.03 -4.28
N LEU A 68 -1.51 9.81 -3.81
CA LEU A 68 -0.63 8.84 -4.44
C LEU A 68 -1.44 7.61 -4.79
N ILE A 69 -1.27 7.12 -6.00
CA ILE A 69 -1.89 5.90 -6.49
C ILE A 69 -0.75 4.98 -6.90
N VAL A 70 -0.71 3.79 -6.32
CA VAL A 70 0.21 2.72 -6.73
C VAL A 70 -0.65 1.60 -7.29
N GLU A 71 -0.38 1.23 -8.53
CA GLU A 71 -1.13 0.22 -9.25
C GLU A 71 -0.24 -0.99 -9.51
N ALA A 72 -0.72 -2.18 -9.11
CA ALA A 72 -0.09 -3.43 -9.47
C ALA A 72 -0.79 -3.99 -10.71
N GLU A 73 -0.08 -4.02 -11.83
CA GLU A 73 -0.55 -4.62 -13.08
C GLU A 73 -0.86 -6.10 -12.89
N ARG A 74 -1.93 -6.59 -13.55
CA ARG A 74 -2.46 -7.96 -13.41
C ARG A 74 -1.41 -9.09 -13.47
N ASN A 75 -0.38 -8.93 -14.28
CA ASN A 75 0.66 -9.93 -14.56
C ASN A 75 1.92 -9.75 -13.70
N ARG A 76 1.93 -8.80 -12.76
CA ARG A 76 3.10 -8.49 -11.92
C ARG A 76 2.85 -8.81 -10.44
N TYR A 77 2.52 -10.06 -10.14
CA TYR A 77 2.29 -10.54 -8.77
C TYR A 77 3.49 -11.29 -8.16
N SER A 78 4.66 -11.23 -8.81
CA SER A 78 5.89 -11.87 -8.35
C SER A 78 6.41 -11.27 -7.03
N GLY A 79 7.25 -12.03 -6.32
CA GLY A 79 7.95 -11.56 -5.13
C GLY A 79 8.75 -10.28 -5.37
N ASP A 80 9.43 -10.17 -6.52
CA ASP A 80 10.17 -8.96 -6.91
C ASP A 80 9.26 -7.76 -7.10
N THR A 81 8.08 -7.95 -7.70
CA THR A 81 7.11 -6.85 -7.85
C THR A 81 6.63 -6.36 -6.49
N ARG A 82 6.38 -7.29 -5.56
CA ARG A 82 6.04 -6.96 -4.17
C ARG A 82 7.14 -6.12 -3.52
N ALA A 83 8.41 -6.47 -3.71
CA ALA A 83 9.54 -5.71 -3.20
C ALA A 83 9.63 -4.31 -3.84
N HIS A 84 9.54 -4.19 -5.16
CA HIS A 84 9.55 -2.91 -5.87
C HIS A 84 8.39 -2.00 -5.44
N MET A 85 7.21 -2.56 -5.24
CA MET A 85 6.06 -1.81 -4.73
C MET A 85 6.31 -1.28 -3.31
N ALA A 86 6.87 -2.11 -2.43
CA ALA A 86 7.23 -1.68 -1.09
C ALA A 86 8.27 -0.55 -1.13
N ASP A 87 9.29 -0.65 -1.99
CA ASP A 87 10.33 0.37 -2.11
C ASP A 87 9.79 1.68 -2.70
N ALA A 88 8.89 1.62 -3.68
CA ALA A 88 8.19 2.79 -4.20
C ALA A 88 7.39 3.52 -3.11
N ILE A 89 6.73 2.77 -2.21
CA ILE A 89 6.00 3.33 -1.08
C ILE A 89 6.96 3.97 -0.07
N LYS A 90 8.08 3.30 0.25
CA LYS A 90 9.08 3.78 1.21
C LYS A 90 9.66 5.14 0.85
N ILE A 91 9.76 5.49 -0.43
CA ILE A 91 10.18 6.83 -0.88
C ILE A 91 9.33 7.93 -0.21
N PHE A 92 8.04 7.69 0.01
CA PHE A 92 7.12 8.65 0.61
C PHE A 92 7.01 8.54 2.13
N THR A 93 7.44 7.40 2.72
CA THR A 93 7.61 7.26 4.17
C THR A 93 8.73 8.21 4.61
N ALA A 94 8.42 9.13 5.50
CA ALA A 94 9.37 10.19 5.87
C ALA A 94 10.64 9.55 6.45
N GLN A 95 11.82 9.87 5.89
CA GLN A 95 13.08 9.77 6.62
C GLN A 95 13.41 11.15 7.20
N PRO A 96 12.90 11.51 8.40
CA PRO A 96 13.43 12.64 9.12
C PRO A 96 14.77 12.22 9.70
N GLY A 97 15.86 12.68 9.08
CA GLY A 97 17.16 12.73 9.73
C GLY A 97 18.24 11.90 9.05
N ARG A 98 18.94 12.51 8.10
CA ARG A 98 20.41 12.49 8.09
C ARG A 98 20.95 13.88 7.73
N GLY A 99 21.14 14.71 8.76
CA GLY A 99 22.24 15.69 8.81
C GLY A 99 22.16 17.02 8.06
N GLY A 100 21.17 17.29 7.20
CA GLY A 100 21.11 18.57 6.49
C GLY A 100 20.34 19.65 7.24
N LYS A 101 21.02 20.61 7.89
CA LYS A 101 20.43 21.91 8.28
C LYS A 101 20.14 22.74 7.01
N THR A 102 19.30 22.26 6.11
CA THR A 102 18.86 23.11 4.99
C THR A 102 17.84 24.10 5.55
N ARG A 103 18.10 25.39 5.35
CA ARG A 103 17.21 26.51 5.75
C ARG A 103 15.81 26.42 5.13
N ALA A 104 15.62 25.63 4.08
CA ALA A 104 14.32 25.18 3.62
C ALA A 104 13.87 24.02 4.52
N GLY A 105 13.06 24.34 5.54
CA GLY A 105 12.57 23.38 6.53
C GLY A 105 12.07 22.10 5.87
N ALA A 106 12.52 20.96 6.38
CA ALA A 106 12.21 19.63 5.89
C ALA A 106 10.72 19.54 5.50
N ALA A 107 10.45 19.57 4.20
CA ALA A 107 9.12 19.68 3.65
C ALA A 107 8.33 18.44 4.06
N LYS A 108 7.51 18.59 5.10
CA LYS A 108 6.71 17.50 5.66
C LYS A 108 5.74 17.02 4.58
N THR A 109 5.82 15.74 4.21
CA THR A 109 4.82 15.11 3.36
C THR A 109 3.45 15.34 3.97
N SER A 110 2.53 15.85 3.15
CA SER A 110 1.16 16.11 3.55
C SER A 110 0.23 15.27 2.68
N LEU A 111 0.54 13.97 2.66
CA LEU A 111 -0.21 12.98 1.93
C LEU A 111 -1.60 12.88 2.56
N GLN A 112 -2.63 13.14 1.76
CA GLN A 112 -4.02 13.01 2.18
C GLN A 112 -4.47 11.58 1.92
N THR A 113 -4.32 11.10 0.68
CA THR A 113 -4.81 9.78 0.29
C THR A 113 -3.70 8.95 -0.35
N PHE A 114 -3.58 7.71 0.12
CA PHE A 114 -2.80 6.68 -0.54
C PHE A 114 -3.76 5.64 -1.10
N THR A 115 -3.71 5.35 -2.39
CA THR A 115 -4.58 4.37 -3.05
C THR A 115 -3.74 3.26 -3.66
N ILE A 116 -4.08 2.03 -3.31
CA ILE A 116 -3.49 0.83 -3.88
C ILE A 116 -4.52 0.26 -4.82
N ARG A 117 -4.19 0.18 -6.11
CA ARG A 117 -5.02 -0.47 -7.12
C ARG A 117 -4.45 -1.83 -7.43
N ILE A 118 -5.26 -2.87 -7.28
CA ILE A 118 -4.88 -4.23 -7.64
C ILE A 118 -5.93 -4.85 -8.57
N ALA A 119 -5.46 -5.63 -9.53
CA ALA A 119 -6.29 -6.44 -10.42
C ALA A 119 -6.15 -7.91 -10.01
N PRO A 120 -6.88 -8.37 -8.97
CA PRO A 120 -6.79 -9.75 -8.53
C PRO A 120 -7.27 -10.68 -9.64
N GLN A 121 -6.62 -11.83 -9.76
CA GLN A 121 -7.00 -12.92 -10.66
C GLN A 121 -7.19 -14.19 -9.82
N TYR A 122 -8.23 -14.94 -10.15
CA TYR A 122 -8.51 -16.25 -9.54
C TYR A 122 -7.89 -17.36 -10.38
N GLY A 123 -7.49 -18.46 -9.74
CA GLY A 123 -7.17 -19.70 -10.46
C GLY A 123 -5.94 -19.62 -11.36
N LEU A 124 -5.09 -18.60 -11.22
CA LEU A 124 -3.71 -18.70 -11.70
C LEU A 124 -3.05 -19.77 -10.84
N ASN A 125 -3.07 -21.01 -11.34
CA ASN A 125 -2.21 -22.08 -10.87
C ASN A 125 -0.82 -21.47 -10.70
N LEU A 126 -0.43 -21.21 -9.45
CA LEU A 126 0.86 -20.67 -9.07
C LEU A 126 1.88 -21.77 -9.29
N THR A 127 2.09 -22.09 -10.58
CA THR A 127 2.84 -23.18 -11.15
C THR A 127 2.44 -24.56 -10.63
N GLY A 128 2.19 -25.51 -11.53
CA GLY A 128 1.86 -26.92 -11.23
C GLY A 128 2.96 -27.72 -10.52
N LEU A 129 3.67 -27.10 -9.58
CA LEU A 129 4.81 -27.66 -8.84
C LEU A 129 4.62 -27.54 -7.32
N VAL A 130 3.77 -26.64 -6.83
CA VAL A 130 3.42 -26.60 -5.40
C VAL A 130 2.19 -27.47 -5.17
N ARG A 131 2.38 -28.78 -5.33
CA ARG A 131 1.45 -29.78 -4.82
C ARG A 131 1.30 -29.60 -3.30
N ALA A 132 0.10 -29.20 -2.89
CA ALA A 132 -0.60 -29.73 -1.72
C ALA A 132 -0.03 -29.56 -0.30
N VAL A 133 0.99 -28.73 -0.04
CA VAL A 133 1.45 -28.56 1.36
C VAL A 133 0.72 -27.43 2.11
N ASP A 134 0.33 -26.34 1.43
CA ASP A 134 -0.39 -25.24 2.07
C ASP A 134 -1.75 -24.98 1.40
N GLN A 135 -2.78 -25.73 1.79
CA GLN A 135 -4.18 -25.56 1.35
C GLN A 135 -4.78 -24.16 1.68
N ASN A 136 -4.03 -23.31 2.38
CA ASN A 136 -4.39 -21.93 2.68
C ASN A 136 -3.76 -20.88 1.73
N SER A 137 -2.97 -21.31 0.74
CA SER A 137 -2.20 -20.39 -0.12
C SER A 137 -3.07 -19.73 -1.19
N HIS A 138 -3.67 -18.61 -0.81
CA HIS A 138 -4.16 -17.50 -1.65
C HIS A 138 -4.62 -17.87 -3.08
N GLN A 139 -5.88 -18.29 -3.20
CA GLN A 139 -6.59 -18.51 -4.48
C GLN A 139 -6.64 -17.28 -5.42
N PHE A 140 -6.26 -16.10 -4.91
CA PHE A 140 -6.24 -14.85 -5.63
C PHE A 140 -4.85 -14.23 -5.60
N THR A 141 -4.42 -13.65 -6.73
CA THR A 141 -3.19 -12.86 -6.78
C THR A 141 -3.26 -11.63 -5.87
N PHE A 142 -2.10 -11.12 -5.46
CA PHE A 142 -1.91 -9.92 -4.62
C PHE A 142 -2.44 -9.98 -3.18
N VAL A 143 -3.16 -11.03 -2.77
CA VAL A 143 -3.61 -11.17 -1.37
C VAL A 143 -2.40 -11.17 -0.41
N ASN A 144 -1.35 -11.90 -0.79
CA ASN A 144 -0.07 -11.97 -0.08
C ASN A 144 0.75 -10.66 -0.08
N PHE A 145 0.31 -9.59 -0.78
CA PHE A 145 0.90 -8.26 -0.63
C PHE A 145 0.42 -7.59 0.65
N PHE A 146 -0.71 -8.04 1.20
CA PHE A 146 -1.31 -7.49 2.42
C PHE A 146 -1.13 -8.39 3.64
N SER A 147 -0.38 -9.50 3.52
CA SER A 147 -0.06 -10.35 4.65
C SER A 147 0.72 -9.59 5.73
N HIS A 148 0.63 -10.04 6.98
CA HIS A 148 1.22 -9.34 8.12
C HIS A 148 2.73 -9.16 8.01
N GLU A 149 3.41 -10.09 7.33
CA GLU A 149 4.85 -10.14 7.04
C GLU A 149 5.23 -9.53 5.67
N SER A 150 4.26 -9.02 4.92
CA SER A 150 4.55 -8.45 3.60
C SER A 150 5.31 -7.13 3.73
N PRO A 151 6.40 -6.93 2.95
CA PRO A 151 7.12 -5.65 2.93
C PRO A 151 6.24 -4.50 2.44
N VAL A 152 5.20 -4.78 1.66
CA VAL A 152 4.22 -3.78 1.19
C VAL A 152 3.38 -3.30 2.36
N LEU A 153 2.87 -4.21 3.21
CA LEU A 153 2.08 -3.82 4.39
C LEU A 153 2.93 -3.01 5.38
N ASP A 154 4.19 -3.38 5.58
CA ASP A 154 5.09 -2.61 6.44
C ASP A 154 5.43 -1.22 5.89
N ALA A 155 5.59 -1.11 4.57
CA ALA A 155 5.72 0.19 3.91
C ALA A 155 4.44 1.04 4.07
N ILE A 156 3.25 0.42 4.02
CA ILE A 156 1.97 1.11 4.25
C ILE A 156 1.85 1.60 5.69
N LYS A 157 2.20 0.77 6.69
CA LYS A 157 2.18 1.12 8.12
C LYS A 157 3.07 2.34 8.43
N SER A 158 4.16 2.50 7.68
CA SER A 158 5.12 3.61 7.85
C SER A 158 4.74 4.89 7.09
N LEU A 159 3.71 4.88 6.24
CA LEU A 159 3.20 6.08 5.59
C LEU A 159 2.45 6.99 6.58
N SER A 160 2.71 8.30 6.47
CA SER A 160 1.93 9.32 7.18
C SER A 160 0.89 9.93 6.24
N CYS A 161 -0.26 9.26 6.09
CA CYS A 161 -1.39 9.73 5.30
C CYS A 161 -2.65 9.94 6.15
N GLN A 162 -3.70 10.54 5.58
CA GLN A 162 -5.01 10.63 6.25
C GLN A 162 -5.90 9.43 5.96
N CYS A 163 -5.75 8.82 4.78
CA CYS A 163 -6.64 7.77 4.33
C CYS A 163 -5.88 6.80 3.41
N ILE A 164 -6.06 5.51 3.65
CA ILE A 164 -5.63 4.44 2.74
C ILE A 164 -6.87 3.90 2.03
N LYS A 165 -6.75 3.71 0.72
CA LYS A 165 -7.77 3.08 -0.11
C LYS A 165 -7.17 1.86 -0.80
N VAL A 166 -7.88 0.75 -0.81
CA VAL A 166 -7.54 -0.42 -1.62
C VAL A 166 -8.66 -0.60 -2.63
N ASP A 167 -8.34 -0.34 -3.89
CA ASP A 167 -9.23 -0.46 -5.03
C ASP A 167 -9.00 -1.83 -5.68
N LEU A 168 -9.96 -2.73 -5.53
CA LEU A 168 -9.98 -4.03 -6.20
C LEU A 168 -10.68 -3.86 -7.54
N LEU A 169 -9.93 -4.04 -8.63
CA LEU A 169 -10.46 -3.99 -9.99
C LEU A 169 -11.15 -5.33 -10.30
N THR A 170 -12.38 -5.49 -9.82
CA THR A 170 -13.13 -6.77 -9.92
C THR A 170 -13.56 -7.10 -11.33
N SER A 171 -13.44 -6.17 -12.29
CA SER A 171 -13.54 -6.46 -13.72
C SER A 171 -12.59 -7.57 -14.18
N TYR A 172 -11.42 -7.70 -13.56
CA TYR A 172 -10.43 -8.72 -13.93
C TYR A 172 -10.73 -10.09 -13.31
N LEU A 173 -11.58 -10.15 -12.28
CA LEU A 173 -12.05 -11.43 -11.74
C LEU A 173 -13.05 -12.09 -12.69
N ASN A 174 -13.91 -11.30 -13.32
CA ASN A 174 -15.06 -11.80 -14.09
C ASN A 174 -14.91 -11.71 -15.62
N GLY A 175 -13.68 -11.81 -16.14
CA GLY A 175 -13.44 -11.77 -17.59
C GLY A 175 -13.85 -10.45 -18.28
N GLY A 176 -13.90 -9.34 -17.55
CA GLY A 176 -14.16 -8.00 -18.10
C GLY A 176 -15.63 -7.65 -18.35
N GLN A 177 -16.59 -8.50 -17.97
CA GLN A 177 -17.99 -8.26 -18.33
C GLN A 177 -18.62 -7.01 -17.69
N HIS A 178 -18.13 -6.55 -16.53
CA HIS A 178 -18.54 -5.25 -15.96
C HIS A 178 -17.41 -4.55 -15.18
N PRO A 179 -17.19 -3.22 -15.39
CA PRO A 179 -16.27 -2.44 -14.58
C PRO A 179 -16.85 -2.23 -13.19
N SER A 180 -16.49 -3.14 -12.28
CA SER A 180 -16.75 -3.00 -10.87
C SER A 180 -15.43 -2.71 -10.17
N ILE A 181 -15.45 -1.74 -9.26
CA ILE A 181 -14.34 -1.46 -8.34
C ILE A 181 -14.90 -1.68 -6.95
N SER A 182 -14.32 -2.63 -6.22
CA SER A 182 -14.60 -2.80 -4.80
C SER A 182 -13.55 -2.01 -4.02
N ARG A 183 -13.98 -1.03 -3.22
CA ARG A 183 -13.07 -0.14 -2.51
C ARG A 183 -13.12 -0.39 -1.01
N LEU A 184 -11.98 -0.73 -0.43
CA LEU A 184 -11.75 -0.74 1.02
C LEU A 184 -11.12 0.58 1.43
N THR A 185 -11.56 1.17 2.54
CA THR A 185 -11.05 2.46 3.02
C THR A 185 -10.71 2.38 4.49
N ILE A 186 -9.52 2.85 4.87
CA ILE A 186 -9.06 2.95 6.26
C ILE A 186 -8.73 4.41 6.54
N ASP A 187 -9.39 5.00 7.55
CA ASP A 187 -9.05 6.33 8.06
C ASP A 187 -7.82 6.23 8.97
N MET A 188 -6.75 6.94 8.59
CA MET A 188 -5.45 6.93 9.26
C MET A 188 -5.22 8.17 10.15
N ARG A 189 -6.19 9.08 10.26
CA ARG A 189 -6.03 10.36 10.99
C ARG A 189 -5.60 10.15 12.43
N SER A 190 -6.23 9.21 13.16
CA SER A 190 -5.88 8.93 14.57
C SER A 190 -4.44 8.43 14.71
N LEU A 191 -3.97 7.59 13.80
CA LEU A 191 -2.57 7.14 13.76
C LEU A 191 -1.63 8.30 13.46
N ARG A 192 -1.96 9.15 12.48
CA ARG A 192 -1.19 10.34 12.15
C ARG A 192 -1.07 11.29 13.34
N PHE A 193 -2.15 11.56 14.07
CA PHE A 193 -2.10 12.40 15.27
C PHE A 193 -1.20 11.79 16.35
N SER A 194 -1.32 10.48 16.60
CA SER A 194 -0.46 9.76 17.55
C SER A 194 1.03 9.86 17.19
N GLN A 195 1.38 9.66 15.92
CA GLN A 195 2.75 9.81 15.43
C GLN A 195 3.28 11.25 15.60
N LEU A 196 2.44 12.26 15.37
CA LEU A 196 2.82 13.66 15.59
C LEU A 196 3.05 13.96 17.07
N ALA A 197 2.16 13.50 17.96
CA ALA A 197 2.32 13.67 19.39
C ALA A 197 3.60 12.99 19.92
N ALA A 198 3.94 11.81 19.40
CA ALA A 198 5.18 11.12 19.76
C ALA A 198 6.44 11.92 19.37
N ARG A 199 6.47 12.52 18.17
CA ARG A 199 7.61 13.34 17.71
C ARG A 199 7.79 14.64 18.50
N GLN A 200 6.69 15.19 19.02
CA GLN A 200 6.76 16.38 19.88
C GLN A 200 7.43 16.08 21.23
N LYS A 201 7.25 14.86 21.77
CA LYS A 201 7.88 14.45 23.03
C LYS A 201 9.40 14.30 22.90
N THR A 202 9.89 13.90 21.73
CA THR A 202 11.31 13.65 21.49
C THR A 202 12.08 14.89 21.04
N SER A 203 11.39 15.89 20.49
CA SER A 203 11.99 17.15 20.03
C SER A 203 12.09 18.10 21.23
N GLY A 204 13.17 17.99 22.02
CA GLY A 204 13.40 18.80 23.23
C GLY A 204 13.57 20.32 23.00
N ASP A 205 13.45 20.80 21.76
CA ASP A 205 13.51 22.23 21.44
C ASP A 205 12.15 22.89 21.68
N GLY A 206 12.05 23.63 22.78
CA GLY A 206 10.88 24.42 23.19
C GLY A 206 10.51 25.59 22.27
N HIS A 207 11.03 25.63 21.04
CA HIS A 207 10.74 26.69 20.07
C HIS A 207 9.70 26.26 19.03
N GLY A 208 8.44 26.63 19.29
CA GLY A 208 7.45 26.89 18.24
C GLY A 208 6.65 25.69 17.73
N ILE A 209 6.84 24.48 18.28
CA ILE A 209 6.00 23.35 17.87
C ILE A 209 4.64 23.46 18.55
N ARG A 210 3.58 23.64 17.75
CA ARG A 210 2.17 23.67 18.18
C ARG A 210 1.91 22.59 19.22
N GLN A 211 1.71 22.98 20.47
CA GLN A 211 1.35 22.06 21.54
C GLN A 211 0.06 21.34 21.14
N ASP A 212 0.02 20.02 21.30
CA ASP A 212 -1.22 19.25 21.17
C ASP A 212 -2.25 19.81 22.17
N LEU A 213 -3.22 20.58 21.66
CA LEU A 213 -4.23 21.27 22.47
C LEU A 213 -5.00 20.32 23.39
N TRP A 214 -5.06 19.05 23.01
CA TRP A 214 -5.80 18.01 23.73
C TRP A 214 -4.90 17.12 24.59
N ARG A 215 -3.66 17.51 24.85
CA ARG A 215 -2.72 16.74 25.68
C ARG A 215 -3.24 16.42 27.08
N ASN A 216 -4.10 17.27 27.63
CA ASN A 216 -4.67 17.11 28.97
C ASN A 216 -6.11 16.55 28.95
N ASP A 217 -6.72 16.42 27.77
CA ASP A 217 -8.07 15.89 27.64
C ASP A 217 -8.04 14.36 27.64
N ARG A 218 -8.45 13.76 28.77
CA ARG A 218 -8.46 12.31 28.95
C ARG A 218 -9.41 11.60 27.97
N GLN A 219 -10.54 12.19 27.63
CA GLN A 219 -11.51 11.57 26.73
C GLN A 219 -10.95 11.50 25.31
N ILE A 220 -10.37 12.60 24.82
CA ILE A 220 -9.76 12.65 23.50
C ILE A 220 -8.54 11.73 23.41
N LEU A 221 -7.72 11.67 24.45
CA LEU A 221 -6.60 10.72 24.50
C LEU A 221 -7.09 9.26 24.42
N SER A 222 -8.13 8.90 25.18
CA SER A 222 -8.73 7.57 25.14
C SER A 222 -9.26 7.23 23.73
N GLN A 223 -10.01 8.15 23.12
CA GLN A 223 -10.54 7.98 21.76
C GLN A 223 -9.42 7.81 20.72
N ARG A 224 -8.30 8.55 20.85
CA ARG A 224 -7.14 8.40 19.96
C ARG A 224 -6.47 7.06 20.11
N VAL A 225 -6.27 6.58 21.35
CA VAL A 225 -5.69 5.26 21.60
C VAL A 225 -6.58 4.17 20.99
N GLU A 226 -7.89 4.25 21.19
CA GLU A 226 -8.82 3.29 20.62
C GLU A 226 -8.88 3.38 19.08
N GLY A 227 -8.84 4.59 18.53
CA GLY A 227 -8.70 4.81 17.09
C GLY A 227 -7.44 4.16 16.51
N VAL A 228 -6.29 4.32 17.17
CA VAL A 228 -5.03 3.69 16.75
C VAL A 228 -5.13 2.15 16.81
N LYS A 229 -5.74 1.59 17.86
CA LYS A 229 -5.95 0.14 17.96
C LYS A 229 -6.80 -0.39 16.82
N ARG A 230 -7.94 0.26 16.52
CA ARG A 230 -8.81 -0.12 15.41
C ARG A 230 -8.10 -0.04 14.06
N ILE A 231 -7.34 1.02 13.82
CA ILE A 231 -6.53 1.17 12.60
C ILE A 231 -5.51 0.04 12.49
N THR A 232 -4.80 -0.26 13.58
CA THR A 232 -3.80 -1.32 13.62
C THR A 232 -4.44 -2.68 13.34
N ALA A 233 -5.58 -2.97 13.96
CA ALA A 233 -6.35 -4.19 13.71
C ALA A 233 -6.85 -4.27 12.26
N ALA A 234 -7.35 -3.16 11.69
CA ALA A 234 -7.79 -3.11 10.30
C ALA A 234 -6.64 -3.35 9.31
N LEU A 235 -5.44 -2.82 9.59
CA LEU A 235 -4.25 -3.08 8.79
C LEU A 235 -3.77 -4.53 8.90
N LEU A 236 -3.80 -5.11 10.11
CA LEU A 236 -3.42 -6.52 10.33
C LEU A 236 -4.40 -7.49 9.66
N ASN A 237 -5.69 -7.14 9.60
CA ASN A 237 -6.73 -7.94 8.93
C ASN A 237 -6.95 -7.53 7.47
N LEU A 238 -6.11 -6.66 6.90
CA LEU A 238 -6.31 -6.14 5.55
C LEU A 238 -6.30 -7.26 4.51
N GLU A 239 -5.40 -8.22 4.68
CA GLU A 239 -5.35 -9.46 3.87
C GLU A 239 -6.70 -10.18 3.84
N LYS A 240 -7.28 -10.44 5.02
CA LYS A 240 -8.57 -11.10 5.14
C LYS A 240 -9.68 -10.29 4.47
N HIS A 241 -9.71 -8.97 4.69
CA HIS A 241 -10.71 -8.10 4.07
C HIS A 241 -10.60 -8.05 2.54
N VAL A 242 -9.38 -8.06 2.00
CA VAL A 242 -9.14 -8.14 0.55
C VAL A 242 -9.62 -9.49 0.02
N LEU A 243 -9.26 -10.59 0.68
CA LEU A 243 -9.70 -11.94 0.32
C LEU A 243 -11.22 -12.07 0.32
N ASP A 244 -11.88 -11.62 1.39
CA ASP A 244 -13.35 -11.65 1.51
C ASP A 244 -14.02 -10.78 0.46
N ALA A 245 -13.41 -9.64 0.09
CA ALA A 245 -13.91 -8.82 -1.01
C ALA A 245 -13.75 -9.53 -2.37
N CYS A 246 -12.62 -10.19 -2.63
CA CYS A 246 -12.44 -11.01 -3.84
C CYS A 246 -13.48 -12.14 -3.93
N LYS A 247 -13.69 -12.89 -2.84
CA LYS A 247 -14.67 -13.99 -2.76
C LYS A 247 -16.11 -13.55 -2.99
N ARG A 248 -16.47 -12.32 -2.59
CA ARG A 248 -17.82 -11.77 -2.82
C ARG A 248 -18.06 -11.35 -4.27
N HIS A 249 -16.99 -11.09 -5.03
CA HIS A 249 -17.09 -10.53 -6.37
C HIS A 249 -16.76 -11.53 -7.48
N ILE A 250 -16.18 -12.68 -7.16
CA ILE A 250 -15.97 -13.76 -8.13
C ILE A 250 -17.29 -14.41 -8.51
N ASP A 251 -17.46 -14.67 -9.81
CA ASP A 251 -18.59 -15.43 -10.32
C ASP A 251 -18.39 -16.94 -10.11
N ASN A 252 -19.46 -17.64 -9.71
CA ASN A 252 -19.43 -19.09 -9.53
C ASN A 252 -19.11 -19.82 -10.83
N ASP A 253 -19.50 -19.25 -11.98
CA ASP A 253 -19.19 -19.81 -13.30
C ASP A 253 -17.68 -19.91 -13.55
N ILE A 254 -16.91 -18.95 -13.02
CA ILE A 254 -15.46 -18.92 -13.18
C ILE A 254 -14.80 -19.92 -12.24
N ILE A 255 -15.32 -20.04 -11.02
CA ILE A 255 -14.87 -21.08 -10.08
C ILE A 255 -15.06 -22.46 -10.71
N GLN A 256 -16.21 -22.70 -11.34
CA GLN A 256 -16.50 -23.98 -11.97
C GLN A 256 -15.60 -24.24 -13.19
N ARG A 257 -15.42 -23.26 -14.09
CA ARG A 257 -14.51 -23.41 -15.23
C ARG A 257 -13.08 -23.74 -14.82
N CYS A 258 -12.54 -23.05 -13.82
CA CYS A 258 -11.20 -23.35 -13.31
C CYS A 258 -11.11 -24.73 -12.65
N ARG A 259 -12.23 -25.29 -12.18
CA ARG A 259 -12.27 -26.65 -11.62
C ARG A 259 -12.30 -27.69 -12.74
N ASP A 260 -13.14 -27.49 -13.74
CA ASP A 260 -13.28 -28.42 -14.87
C ASP A 260 -11.97 -28.52 -15.68
N GLU A 261 -11.24 -27.41 -15.86
CA GLU A 261 -9.92 -27.41 -16.53
C GLU A 261 -8.85 -28.27 -15.82
N LEU A 262 -8.98 -28.51 -14.50
CA LEU A 262 -8.02 -29.34 -13.76
C LEU A 262 -8.28 -30.84 -13.90
N ASP A 263 -9.52 -31.23 -14.22
CA ASP A 263 -9.91 -32.64 -14.33
C ASP A 263 -9.48 -33.22 -15.69
N ASP A 264 -9.43 -32.41 -16.76
CA ASP A 264 -9.05 -32.85 -18.12
C ASP A 264 -7.55 -33.19 -18.27
N ASP A 265 -6.66 -32.53 -17.50
CA ASP A 265 -5.21 -32.76 -17.57
C ASP A 265 -4.77 -34.07 -16.90
N LEU A 266 -5.57 -34.63 -15.99
CA LEU A 266 -5.28 -35.90 -15.30
C LEU A 266 -5.62 -37.13 -16.16
N GLU A 267 -6.59 -37.03 -17.06
CA GLU A 267 -6.94 -38.13 -17.97
C GLU A 267 -6.04 -38.21 -19.22
N SER A 268 -5.39 -37.11 -19.62
CA SER A 268 -4.52 -37.09 -20.80
C SER A 268 -3.08 -37.55 -20.55
N MET A 269 -2.64 -37.66 -19.29
CA MET A 269 -1.41 -38.40 -18.97
C MET A 269 -1.75 -39.88 -18.82
N GLY A 270 -2.03 -40.53 -19.94
CA GLY A 270 -2.06 -41.98 -20.05
C GLY A 270 -0.73 -42.56 -19.54
N TRP A 271 -0.63 -42.76 -18.23
CA TRP A 271 0.28 -43.70 -17.62
C TRP A 271 -0.20 -45.07 -18.07
N GLU A 272 0.14 -45.44 -19.32
CA GLU A 272 0.24 -46.84 -19.67
C GLU A 272 1.16 -47.43 -18.60
N PRO A 273 0.68 -48.41 -17.81
CA PRO A 273 1.54 -49.10 -16.86
C PRO A 273 2.74 -49.60 -17.65
N GLN A 274 3.91 -49.01 -17.42
CA GLN A 274 5.13 -49.67 -17.84
C GLN A 274 5.23 -50.88 -16.93
N ASP A 275 4.86 -52.03 -17.48
CA ASP A 275 5.18 -53.35 -16.96
C ASP A 275 6.70 -53.47 -16.93
N ASP A 276 7.33 -52.85 -15.95
CA ASP A 276 8.77 -52.97 -15.70
C ASP A 276 8.99 -54.18 -14.80
N ASP A 277 8.83 -55.35 -15.41
CA ASP A 277 9.31 -56.63 -14.89
C ASP A 277 10.86 -56.64 -14.94
N SER A 278 11.52 -55.89 -14.05
CA SER A 278 12.95 -56.05 -13.80
C SER A 278 13.27 -55.90 -12.32
N PHE A 279 13.05 -56.99 -11.60
CA PHE A 279 13.60 -57.26 -10.28
C PHE A 279 15.14 -57.16 -10.32
N GLY A 280 15.66 -55.98 -9.96
CA GLY A 280 17.04 -55.78 -9.52
C GLY A 280 17.07 -55.70 -8.00
N ASP A 281 17.56 -56.76 -7.38
CA ASP A 281 17.90 -56.86 -5.96
C ASP A 281 19.05 -55.90 -5.62
N ASP A 282 18.72 -54.69 -5.18
CA ASP A 282 19.71 -53.77 -4.61
C ASP A 282 19.43 -53.55 -3.11
N THR A 283 20.26 -54.24 -2.32
CA THR A 283 20.46 -54.10 -0.88
C THR A 283 20.78 -52.67 -0.50
N PHE A 284 19.89 -52.01 0.24
CA PHE A 284 20.13 -50.67 0.79
C PHE A 284 20.71 -50.77 2.21
N GLU A 285 21.95 -50.29 2.38
CA GLU A 285 22.57 -50.09 3.71
C GLU A 285 21.93 -48.91 4.44
N GLU A 286 21.36 -49.20 5.61
CA GLU A 286 20.80 -48.24 6.56
C GLU A 286 21.94 -47.42 7.21
N THR A 287 22.15 -46.18 6.73
CA THR A 287 23.04 -45.22 7.41
C THR A 287 22.22 -44.39 8.40
N ARG A 288 22.26 -44.78 9.68
CA ARG A 288 21.76 -43.97 10.80
C ARG A 288 22.71 -42.82 11.10
N LEU A 289 22.27 -41.59 10.87
CA LEU A 289 22.91 -40.40 11.44
C LEU A 289 22.34 -40.15 12.84
N GLY A 290 23.14 -40.52 13.84
CA GLY A 290 22.94 -40.12 15.23
C GLY A 290 23.23 -38.63 15.39
N PHE A 291 22.31 -37.91 16.02
CA PHE A 291 22.61 -36.63 16.64
C PHE A 291 22.72 -36.88 18.15
N ASP A 292 23.97 -36.91 18.60
CA ASP A 292 24.33 -36.79 20.01
C ASP A 292 24.09 -35.35 20.48
N ASN A 293 23.62 -35.26 21.71
CA ASN A 293 23.45 -34.04 22.50
C ASN A 293 24.78 -33.28 22.64
N ALA A 294 24.69 -31.96 22.73
CA ALA A 294 25.64 -31.17 23.50
C ALA A 294 24.94 -29.97 24.15
N GLU A 295 24.99 -29.99 25.48
CA GLU A 295 24.80 -28.99 26.55
C GLU A 295 24.27 -27.59 26.23
#